data_AF-A0A2P2I504-F1
#
_entry.id   AF-A0A2P2I504-F1
#
_cell.length_a   1.000
_cell.length_b   1.000
_cell.length_c   1.000
_cell.angle_alpha   90.00
_cell.angle_beta   90.00
_cell.angle_gamma   90.00
#
_symmetry.space_group_name_H-M   'P 1'
#
loop_
_entity.id
_entity.type
_entity.pdbx_description
1 polymer ?
#
loop_
_entity_poly.entity_id
_entity_poly.type
_entity_poly.pdbx_seq_one_letter_code
_entity_poly.pdbx_strand_id
1 'polypeptide(L)'
;MSQNKLLACPAQLHAVQHYLKLAVDYEARDVVITYWARLYSLQAALKLDKKSPEARILLANLMDWLETFKKTNLENEAITNDVAGQALLENEATKLFNWADSNDRAAVFSKNVVKSFYTAGVILDVCDVFGDLSEEVIAQRKYAKWKATYIHNCLKKGETPIPGPIGGDGLADEGELNINVPQ
;
A
#
# COMPACT_ATOMS: atom_id res chain seq x y z
N MET A 1 -5.48 -16.61 18.25
CA MET A 1 -5.18 -15.65 19.33
C MET A 1 -4.77 -14.32 18.70
N SER A 2 -5.53 -13.28 19.02
CA SER A 2 -5.31 -11.82 18.86
C SER A 2 -4.86 -11.24 17.49
N GLN A 3 -5.68 -11.44 16.45
CA GLN A 3 -5.62 -10.76 15.14
C GLN A 3 -5.76 -9.22 15.21
N ASN A 4 -6.41 -8.70 16.27
CA ASN A 4 -6.58 -7.26 16.51
C ASN A 4 -5.33 -6.57 17.10
N LYS A 5 -4.31 -7.34 17.52
CA LYS A 5 -3.12 -6.77 18.20
C LYS A 5 -2.12 -6.15 17.22
N LEU A 6 -2.17 -6.53 15.93
CA LEU A 6 -1.30 -6.01 14.88
C LEU A 6 -1.83 -4.70 14.26
N LEU A 7 -3.08 -4.33 14.55
CA LEU A 7 -3.68 -3.07 14.08
C LEU A 7 -3.41 -1.89 15.01
N ALA A 8 -3.16 -2.16 16.29
CA ALA A 8 -2.88 -1.14 17.30
C ALA A 8 -1.48 -0.55 17.06
N CYS A 9 -1.40 0.42 16.16
CA CYS A 9 -0.17 1.13 15.86
C CYS A 9 0.08 2.20 16.94
N PRO A 10 1.22 2.17 17.64
CA PRO A 10 1.62 3.28 18.51
C PRO A 10 1.69 4.59 17.73
N ALA A 11 1.46 5.72 18.41
CA ALA A 11 1.47 7.05 17.78
C ALA A 11 2.79 7.35 17.05
N GLN A 12 3.91 6.87 17.60
CA GLN A 12 5.26 7.00 17.05
C GLN A 12 5.45 6.25 15.72
N LEU A 13 4.58 5.28 15.43
CA LEU A 13 4.65 4.42 14.25
C LEU A 13 3.49 4.70 13.28
N HIS A 14 2.71 5.76 13.46
CA HIS A 14 1.55 6.07 12.61
C HIS A 14 1.85 6.02 11.10
N ALA A 15 3.09 6.35 10.70
CA ALA A 15 3.55 6.26 9.30
C ALA A 15 3.55 4.84 8.70
N VAL A 16 3.36 3.77 9.48
CA VAL A 16 3.18 2.41 8.94
C VAL A 16 1.73 1.91 9.00
N GLN A 17 0.80 2.72 9.56
CA GLN A 17 -0.58 2.31 9.80
C GLN A 17 -1.31 1.89 8.51
N HIS A 18 -1.05 2.57 7.39
CA HIS A 18 -1.69 2.26 6.12
C HIS A 18 -1.21 0.95 5.51
N TYR A 19 0.04 0.55 5.72
CA TYR A 19 0.54 -0.77 5.28
C TYR A 19 -0.03 -1.90 6.14
N LEU A 20 -0.14 -1.68 7.45
CA LEU A 20 -0.82 -2.63 8.36
C LEU A 20 -2.30 -2.78 8.00
N LYS A 21 -2.95 -1.68 7.62
CA LYS A 21 -4.33 -1.70 7.14
C LYS A 21 -4.46 -2.44 5.80
N LEU A 22 -3.55 -2.21 4.85
CA LEU A 22 -3.51 -2.97 3.60
C LEU A 22 -3.44 -4.48 3.87
N ALA A 23 -2.56 -4.90 4.78
CA ALA A 23 -2.40 -6.32 5.11
C ALA A 23 -3.70 -6.95 5.65
N VAL A 24 -4.45 -6.21 6.47
CA VAL A 24 -5.74 -6.67 7.01
C VAL A 24 -6.84 -6.69 5.95
N ASP A 25 -6.92 -5.65 5.11
CA ASP A 25 -7.90 -5.59 4.02
C ASP A 25 -7.71 -6.74 3.01
N TYR A 26 -6.48 -7.26 2.88
CA TYR A 26 -6.12 -8.41 2.02
C TYR A 26 -6.10 -9.77 2.72
N GLU A 27 -6.21 -9.86 4.05
CA GLU A 27 -5.99 -11.11 4.81
C GLU A 27 -6.90 -12.26 4.38
N ALA A 28 -8.13 -11.96 3.95
CA ALA A 28 -9.08 -12.94 3.42
C ALA A 28 -9.07 -13.07 1.89
N ARG A 29 -8.33 -12.20 1.18
CA ARG A 29 -8.34 -12.08 -0.29
C ARG A 29 -7.08 -12.63 -0.92
N ASP A 30 -5.93 -12.22 -0.39
CA ASP A 30 -4.63 -12.60 -0.89
C ASP A 30 -3.59 -12.64 0.24
N VAL A 31 -3.22 -13.86 0.60
CA VAL A 31 -2.24 -14.19 1.63
C VAL A 31 -0.83 -13.68 1.32
N VAL A 32 -0.49 -13.53 0.04
CA VAL A 32 0.83 -13.06 -0.41
C VAL A 32 0.96 -11.57 -0.15
N ILE A 33 -0.06 -10.78 -0.52
CA ILE A 33 -0.08 -9.33 -0.26
C ILE A 33 -0.06 -9.06 1.24
N THR A 34 -0.83 -9.81 2.03
CA THR A 34 -0.80 -9.71 3.50
C THR A 34 0.60 -9.95 4.07
N TYR A 35 1.32 -10.96 3.57
CA TYR A 35 2.67 -11.27 4.02
C TYR A 35 3.65 -10.14 3.73
N TRP A 36 3.72 -9.70 2.46
CA TRP A 36 4.68 -8.65 2.06
C TRP A 36 4.35 -7.29 2.66
N ALA A 37 3.06 -6.94 2.81
CA ALA A 37 2.67 -5.71 3.48
C ALA A 37 3.08 -5.70 4.96
N ARG A 38 2.97 -6.84 5.67
CA ARG A 38 3.46 -6.98 7.06
C ARG A 38 4.99 -6.92 7.14
N LEU A 39 5.69 -7.53 6.18
CA LEU A 39 7.16 -7.47 6.11
C LEU A 39 7.64 -6.03 5.88
N TYR A 40 7.05 -5.32 4.92
CA TYR A 40 7.35 -3.92 4.68
C TYR A 40 7.04 -3.05 5.92
N SER A 41 5.89 -3.27 6.55
CA SER A 41 5.51 -2.58 7.80
C SER A 41 6.55 -2.77 8.89
N LEU A 42 7.07 -4.00 9.07
CA LEU A 42 8.12 -4.30 10.03
C LEU A 42 9.42 -3.53 9.70
N GLN A 43 9.87 -3.58 8.45
CA GLN A 43 11.10 -2.88 8.01
C GLN A 43 10.98 -1.35 8.16
N ALA A 44 9.84 -0.78 7.78
CA ALA A 44 9.55 0.64 7.93
C ALA A 44 9.48 1.04 9.41
N ALA A 45 8.78 0.25 10.25
CA ALA A 45 8.67 0.52 11.68
C ALA A 45 10.03 0.47 12.39
N LEU A 46 10.90 -0.49 12.03
CA LEU A 46 12.27 -0.59 12.57
C LEU A 46 13.13 0.64 12.28
N LYS A 47 12.91 1.31 11.15
CA LYS A 47 13.59 2.56 10.77
C LYS A 47 13.10 3.75 11.59
N LEU A 48 11.82 3.76 11.98
CA LEU A 48 11.19 4.83 12.74
C LEU A 48 11.49 4.75 14.24
N ASP A 49 11.18 3.61 14.86
CA ASP A 49 11.40 3.39 16.29
C ASP A 49 11.56 1.90 16.61
N LYS A 50 12.68 1.56 17.25
CA LYS A 50 13.00 0.21 17.74
C LYS A 50 13.33 0.18 19.24
N LYS A 51 13.17 1.32 19.92
CA LYS A 51 13.61 1.51 21.31
C LYS A 51 12.42 1.61 22.26
N SER A 52 11.33 2.28 21.87
CA SER A 52 10.18 2.42 22.77
C SER A 52 9.56 1.05 23.10
N PRO A 53 9.05 0.88 24.33
CA PRO A 53 8.37 -0.36 24.72
C PRO A 53 7.20 -0.69 23.78
N GLU A 54 6.43 0.31 23.37
CA GLU A 54 5.25 0.14 22.52
C GLU A 54 5.64 -0.30 21.11
N ALA A 55 6.69 0.31 20.53
CA ALA A 55 7.21 -0.13 19.22
C ALA A 55 7.74 -1.56 19.30
N ARG A 56 8.51 -1.90 20.34
CA ARG A 56 9.04 -3.26 20.52
C ARG A 56 7.95 -4.33 20.57
N ILE A 57 6.81 -4.03 21.20
CA ILE A 57 5.66 -4.95 21.24
C ILE A 57 5.12 -5.19 19.83
N LEU A 58 4.89 -4.14 19.04
CA LEU A 58 4.39 -4.28 17.66
C LEU A 58 5.40 -5.04 16.78
N LEU A 59 6.67 -4.67 16.85
CA LEU A 59 7.75 -5.29 16.09
C LEU A 59 7.88 -6.79 16.42
N ALA A 60 7.86 -7.16 17.70
CA ALA A 60 7.90 -8.56 18.14
C ALA A 60 6.70 -9.36 17.59
N ASN A 61 5.48 -8.84 17.73
CA ASN A 61 4.29 -9.51 17.21
C ASN A 61 4.36 -9.69 15.67
N LEU A 62 4.89 -8.69 14.94
CA LEU A 62 5.07 -8.79 13.49
C LEU A 62 6.10 -9.85 13.12
N MET A 63 7.25 -9.89 13.80
CA MET A 63 8.28 -10.91 13.58
C MET A 63 7.75 -12.33 13.84
N ASP A 64 7.12 -12.56 15.01
CA ASP A 64 6.55 -13.86 15.36
C ASP A 64 5.52 -14.34 14.32
N TRP A 65 4.67 -13.42 13.85
CA TRP A 65 3.69 -13.73 12.82
C TRP A 65 4.35 -14.06 11.48
N LEU A 66 5.31 -13.24 11.01
CA LEU A 66 6.00 -13.44 9.73
C LEU A 66 6.78 -14.76 9.71
N GLU A 67 7.46 -15.10 10.80
CA GLU A 67 8.18 -16.36 10.94
C GLU A 67 7.23 -17.57 10.89
N THR A 68 6.14 -17.50 11.66
CA THR A 68 5.13 -18.58 11.70
C THR A 68 4.50 -18.74 10.32
N PHE A 69 4.11 -17.64 9.69
CA PHE A 69 3.44 -17.64 8.40
C PHE A 69 4.33 -18.18 7.28
N LYS A 70 5.60 -17.79 7.24
CA LYS A 70 6.54 -18.32 6.24
C LYS A 70 6.74 -19.83 6.40
N LYS A 71 6.85 -20.32 7.64
CA LYS A 71 6.99 -21.75 7.95
C LYS A 71 5.76 -22.56 7.50
N THR A 72 4.55 -22.02 7.63
CA THR A 72 3.33 -22.71 7.22
C THR A 72 3.02 -22.60 5.73
N ASN A 73 3.73 -21.74 4.99
CA ASN A 73 3.50 -21.47 3.57
C ASN A 73 4.76 -21.69 2.72
N LEU A 74 5.64 -22.62 3.10
CA LEU A 74 6.90 -22.89 2.39
C LEU A 74 6.70 -23.34 0.94
N GLU A 75 5.57 -23.96 0.62
CA GLU A 75 5.22 -24.43 -0.73
C GLU A 75 4.69 -23.30 -1.63
N ASN A 76 4.35 -22.13 -1.06
CA ASN A 76 3.90 -20.99 -1.83
C ASN A 76 5.12 -20.18 -2.31
N GLU A 77 5.47 -20.34 -3.58
CA GLU A 77 6.61 -19.68 -4.20
C GLU A 77 6.55 -18.15 -4.07
N ALA A 78 5.35 -17.54 -4.12
CA ALA A 78 5.20 -16.09 -3.99
C ALA A 78 5.45 -15.56 -2.56
N ILE A 79 5.60 -16.44 -1.57
CA ILE A 79 6.02 -16.11 -0.19
C ILE A 79 7.50 -16.45 0.05
N THR A 80 8.03 -17.48 -0.61
CA THR A 80 9.40 -17.96 -0.40
C THR A 80 10.42 -17.38 -1.37
N ASN A 81 9.97 -16.87 -2.51
CA ASN A 81 10.80 -16.29 -3.57
C ASN A 81 10.41 -14.83 -3.82
N ASP A 82 11.37 -13.94 -3.65
CA ASP A 82 11.22 -12.49 -3.79
C ASP A 82 10.75 -12.09 -5.21
N VAL A 83 11.25 -12.75 -6.26
CA VAL A 83 10.87 -12.45 -7.66
C VAL A 83 9.40 -12.81 -7.91
N ALA A 84 8.97 -13.97 -7.41
CA ALA A 84 7.57 -14.39 -7.54
C ALA A 84 6.63 -13.51 -6.72
N GLY A 85 7.06 -13.11 -5.51
CA GLY A 85 6.33 -12.17 -4.66
C GLY A 85 6.16 -10.80 -5.33
N GLN A 86 7.25 -10.24 -5.86
CA GLN A 86 7.25 -8.96 -6.55
C GLN A 86 6.31 -8.98 -7.75
N ALA A 87 6.42 -9.99 -8.62
CA ALA A 87 5.56 -10.10 -9.79
C ALA A 87 4.07 -10.18 -9.43
N LEU A 88 3.72 -10.85 -8.33
CA LEU A 88 2.33 -10.92 -7.86
C LEU A 88 1.83 -9.56 -7.38
N LEU A 89 2.62 -8.86 -6.56
CA LEU A 89 2.28 -7.53 -6.05
C LEU A 89 2.13 -6.50 -7.17
N GLU A 90 3.08 -6.46 -8.11
CA GLU A 90 3.04 -5.55 -9.26
C GLU A 90 1.83 -5.83 -10.16
N ASN A 91 1.49 -7.10 -10.39
CA ASN A 91 0.31 -7.46 -11.18
C ASN A 91 -0.99 -7.01 -10.50
N GLU A 92 -1.12 -7.18 -9.18
CA GLU A 92 -2.30 -6.70 -8.46
C GLU A 92 -2.40 -5.17 -8.48
N ALA A 93 -1.29 -4.47 -8.22
CA ALA A 93 -1.24 -3.02 -8.30
C ALA A 93 -1.64 -2.52 -9.70
N THR A 94 -1.12 -3.16 -10.74
CA THR A 94 -1.42 -2.83 -12.15
C THR A 94 -2.89 -3.04 -12.48
N LYS A 95 -3.53 -4.11 -12.00
CA LYS A 95 -4.97 -4.34 -12.20
C LYS A 95 -5.82 -3.23 -11.58
N LEU A 96 -5.53 -2.89 -10.32
CA LEU A 96 -6.23 -1.80 -9.62
C LEU A 96 -6.01 -0.45 -10.31
N PHE A 97 -4.76 -0.18 -10.71
CA PHE A 97 -4.39 1.02 -11.43
C PHE A 97 -5.16 1.14 -12.74
N ASN A 98 -5.11 0.11 -13.59
CA ASN A 98 -5.76 0.11 -14.90
C ASN A 98 -7.28 0.25 -14.79
N TRP A 99 -7.90 -0.40 -13.80
CA TRP A 99 -9.32 -0.23 -13.53
C TRP A 99 -9.65 1.21 -13.11
N ALA A 100 -8.86 1.81 -12.22
CA ALA A 100 -9.06 3.18 -11.78
C ALA A 100 -8.83 4.20 -12.89
N ASP A 101 -7.76 4.04 -13.68
CA ASP A 101 -7.39 4.89 -14.81
C ASP A 101 -8.43 4.81 -15.94
N SER A 102 -8.97 3.62 -16.22
CA SER A 102 -10.06 3.47 -17.20
C SER A 102 -11.31 4.25 -16.80
N ASN A 103 -11.69 4.21 -15.51
CA ASN A 103 -12.83 4.97 -15.00
C ASN A 103 -12.54 6.48 -15.00
N ASP A 104 -11.34 6.88 -14.56
CA ASP A 104 -10.89 8.26 -14.58
C ASP A 104 -10.95 8.88 -15.97
N ARG A 105 -10.40 8.19 -16.98
CA ARG A 105 -10.45 8.62 -18.39
C ARG A 105 -11.87 8.67 -18.95
N ALA A 106 -12.77 7.83 -18.46
CA ALA A 106 -14.18 7.85 -18.80
C ALA A 106 -14.99 8.90 -18.03
N ALA A 107 -14.33 9.77 -17.23
CA ALA A 107 -14.96 10.74 -16.34
C ALA A 107 -15.91 10.11 -15.29
N VAL A 108 -15.69 8.85 -14.94
CA VAL A 108 -16.45 8.13 -13.91
C VAL A 108 -15.70 8.24 -12.59
N PHE A 109 -16.12 9.18 -11.74
CA PHE A 109 -15.47 9.42 -10.46
C PHE A 109 -16.29 8.85 -9.30
N SER A 110 -15.64 8.05 -8.45
CA SER A 110 -16.28 7.48 -7.26
C SER A 110 -15.26 7.24 -6.15
N LYS A 111 -15.76 6.98 -4.93
CA LYS A 111 -14.91 6.54 -3.80
C LYS A 111 -14.12 5.27 -4.14
N ASN A 112 -14.67 4.40 -4.99
CA ASN A 112 -13.97 3.18 -5.41
C ASN A 112 -12.79 3.50 -6.33
N VAL A 113 -12.91 4.47 -7.24
CA VAL A 113 -11.79 4.92 -8.09
C VAL A 113 -10.65 5.48 -7.24
N VAL A 114 -10.99 6.34 -6.26
CA VAL A 114 -10.02 6.87 -5.29
C VAL A 114 -9.34 5.72 -4.53
N LYS A 115 -10.13 4.78 -4.01
CA LYS A 115 -9.61 3.64 -3.23
C LYS A 115 -8.70 2.76 -4.08
N SER A 116 -9.05 2.46 -5.32
CA SER A 116 -8.24 1.64 -6.22
C SER A 116 -6.90 2.29 -6.56
N PHE A 117 -6.88 3.58 -6.89
CA PHE A 117 -5.63 4.31 -7.09
C PHE A 117 -4.77 4.36 -5.82
N TYR A 118 -5.39 4.62 -4.66
CA TYR A 118 -4.66 4.66 -3.39
C TYR A 118 -4.07 3.29 -3.05
N THR A 119 -4.86 2.22 -3.10
CA THR A 119 -4.41 0.86 -2.82
C THR A 119 -3.31 0.43 -3.78
N ALA A 120 -3.42 0.73 -5.09
CA ALA A 120 -2.36 0.47 -6.05
C ALA A 120 -1.06 1.18 -5.62
N GLY A 121 -1.12 2.46 -5.29
CA GLY A 121 0.03 3.22 -4.81
C GLY A 121 0.67 2.65 -3.53
N VAL A 122 -0.14 2.17 -2.58
CA VAL A 122 0.35 1.53 -1.34
C VAL A 122 0.97 0.16 -1.61
N ILE A 123 0.41 -0.65 -2.52
CA ILE A 123 1.03 -1.93 -2.91
C ILE A 123 2.38 -1.68 -3.59
N LEU A 124 2.49 -0.64 -4.42
CA LEU A 124 3.77 -0.27 -5.05
C LEU A 124 4.80 0.28 -4.06
N ASP A 125 4.40 0.85 -2.91
CA ASP A 125 5.35 1.12 -1.82
C ASP A 125 5.89 -0.17 -1.22
N VAL A 126 5.02 -1.17 -1.03
CA VAL A 126 5.41 -2.47 -0.46
C VAL A 126 6.44 -3.17 -1.36
N CYS A 127 6.43 -2.93 -2.68
CA CYS A 127 7.45 -3.48 -3.58
C CYS A 127 8.89 -3.05 -3.23
N ASP A 128 9.11 -1.97 -2.47
CA ASP A 128 10.46 -1.57 -1.99
C ASP A 128 11.13 -2.68 -1.14
N VAL A 129 10.38 -3.67 -0.61
CA VAL A 129 10.98 -4.83 0.11
C VAL A 129 11.89 -5.67 -0.78
N PHE A 130 11.69 -5.64 -2.10
CA PHE A 130 12.43 -6.44 -3.07
C PHE A 130 13.69 -5.75 -3.60
N GLY A 131 13.89 -4.47 -3.26
CA GLY A 131 15.03 -3.67 -3.69
C GLY A 131 14.61 -2.44 -4.50
N ASP A 132 15.49 -2.01 -5.41
CA ASP A 132 15.25 -0.83 -6.24
C ASP A 132 14.10 -1.07 -7.23
N LEU A 133 13.14 -0.14 -7.25
CA LEU A 133 12.02 -0.18 -8.18
C LEU A 133 12.41 0.32 -9.56
N SER A 134 11.78 -0.21 -10.61
CA SER A 134 11.93 0.30 -11.96
C SER A 134 11.37 1.72 -12.09
N GLU A 135 11.88 2.50 -13.05
CA GLU A 135 11.38 3.86 -13.32
C GLU A 135 9.87 3.86 -13.64
N GLU A 136 9.39 2.82 -14.34
CA GLU A 136 7.97 2.64 -14.64
C GLU A 136 7.13 2.47 -13.37
N VAL A 137 7.56 1.61 -12.45
CA VAL A 137 6.88 1.38 -11.17
C VAL A 137 6.88 2.66 -10.33
N ILE A 138 8.00 3.38 -10.29
CA ILE A 138 8.11 4.66 -9.57
C ILE A 138 7.13 5.68 -10.13
N ALA A 139 7.05 5.82 -11.46
CA ALA A 139 6.14 6.73 -12.13
C ALA A 139 4.67 6.34 -11.87
N GLN A 140 4.33 5.06 -12.00
CA GLN A 140 2.98 4.54 -11.76
C GLN A 140 2.54 4.77 -10.30
N ARG A 141 3.42 4.49 -9.34
CA ARG A 141 3.21 4.76 -7.91
C ARG A 141 2.92 6.23 -7.64
N LYS A 142 3.72 7.12 -8.24
CA LYS A 142 3.59 8.57 -8.07
C LYS A 142 2.25 9.07 -8.64
N TYR A 143 1.91 8.63 -9.85
CA TYR A 143 0.63 8.96 -10.50
C TYR A 143 -0.56 8.46 -9.68
N ALA A 144 -0.54 7.19 -9.25
CA ALA A 144 -1.64 6.58 -8.52
C ALA A 144 -1.97 7.36 -7.23
N LYS A 145 -0.94 7.67 -6.42
CA LYS A 145 -1.12 8.43 -5.18
C LYS A 145 -1.63 9.84 -5.43
N TRP A 146 -1.01 10.56 -6.37
CA TRP A 146 -1.43 11.91 -6.73
C TRP A 146 -2.88 11.94 -7.22
N LYS A 147 -3.26 11.01 -8.11
CA LYS A 147 -4.60 10.95 -8.68
C LYS A 147 -5.66 10.59 -7.64
N ALA A 148 -5.35 9.67 -6.71
CA ALA A 148 -6.22 9.37 -5.58
C ALA A 148 -6.52 10.62 -4.74
N THR A 149 -5.49 11.38 -4.37
CA THR A 149 -5.64 12.63 -3.63
C THR A 149 -6.44 13.66 -4.42
N TYR A 150 -6.09 13.86 -5.69
CA TYR A 150 -6.74 14.85 -6.55
C TYR A 150 -8.25 14.59 -6.66
N ILE A 151 -8.63 13.37 -7.06
CA ILE A 151 -10.05 12.98 -7.20
C ILE A 151 -10.75 13.11 -5.85
N HIS A 152 -10.14 12.64 -4.76
CA HIS A 152 -10.72 12.77 -3.42
C HIS A 152 -11.04 14.22 -3.05
N ASN A 153 -10.09 15.13 -3.29
CA ASN A 153 -10.23 16.54 -2.96
C ASN A 153 -11.31 17.23 -3.80
N CYS A 154 -11.38 16.94 -5.10
CA CYS A 154 -12.44 17.46 -5.96
C CYS A 154 -13.82 16.98 -5.49
N LEU A 155 -13.99 15.68 -5.25
CA LEU A 155 -15.25 15.11 -4.76
C LEU A 155 -15.66 15.70 -3.40
N LYS A 156 -14.70 15.95 -2.50
CA LYS A 156 -14.95 16.57 -1.20
C LYS A 156 -15.43 18.02 -1.31
N LYS A 157 -14.97 18.76 -2.33
CA LYS A 157 -15.36 20.15 -2.61
C LYS A 157 -16.61 20.27 -3.49
N GLY A 158 -17.11 19.17 -4.03
CA GLY A 158 -18.18 19.19 -5.03
C GLY A 158 -17.72 19.65 -6.42
N GLU A 159 -16.42 19.59 -6.70
CA GLU A 159 -15.81 19.90 -7.99
C GLU A 159 -15.72 18.63 -8.85
N THR A 160 -15.89 18.76 -10.17
CA THR A 160 -15.67 17.65 -11.11
C THR A 160 -14.17 17.55 -11.43
N PRO A 161 -13.51 16.42 -11.15
CA PRO A 161 -12.11 16.22 -11.52
C PRO A 161 -11.92 16.21 -13.05
N ILE A 162 -10.73 16.58 -13.51
CA ILE A 162 -10.32 16.47 -14.91
C ILE A 162 -9.93 15.01 -15.21
N PRO A 163 -10.54 14.35 -16.22
CA PRO A 163 -10.17 13.01 -16.67
C PRO A 163 -8.74 12.92 -17.18
N GLY A 164 -8.06 11.80 -16.91
CA GLY A 164 -6.72 11.50 -17.42
C GLY A 164 -5.59 12.31 -16.77
N PRO A 165 -4.36 12.20 -17.30
CA PRO A 165 -3.22 12.97 -16.79
C PRO A 165 -3.45 14.49 -16.96
N ILE A 166 -3.22 15.26 -15.88
CA ILE A 166 -3.39 16.72 -15.91
C ILE A 166 -2.11 17.36 -16.45
N GLY A 167 -2.14 17.77 -17.71
CA GLY A 167 -0.97 18.33 -18.41
C GLY A 167 0.08 17.26 -18.70
N GLY A 168 0.58 17.21 -19.93
CA GLY A 168 1.55 16.19 -20.35
C GLY A 168 2.69 15.99 -19.35
N ASP A 169 2.96 14.73 -19.05
CA ASP A 169 4.18 14.11 -18.52
C ASP A 169 4.89 14.73 -17.28
N GLY A 170 4.35 15.75 -16.61
CA GLY A 170 5.21 16.64 -15.80
C GLY A 170 4.79 17.07 -14.40
N LEU A 171 3.64 16.66 -13.84
CA LEU A 171 3.19 17.20 -12.54
C LEU A 171 2.84 16.12 -11.54
N ALA A 172 3.82 15.28 -11.27
CA ALA A 172 3.91 14.68 -9.97
C ALA A 172 5.12 15.34 -9.32
N ASP A 173 4.93 16.40 -8.55
CA ASP A 173 5.87 16.71 -7.49
C ASP A 173 5.19 17.43 -6.32
N GLU A 174 5.67 17.05 -5.16
CA GLU A 174 5.48 17.65 -3.83
C GLU A 174 4.13 17.48 -3.13
N GLY A 175 4.18 16.62 -2.11
CA GLY A 175 3.18 16.49 -1.07
C GLY A 175 3.23 15.08 -0.51
N GLU A 176 4.10 14.82 0.48
CA GLU A 176 3.88 13.71 1.41
C GLU A 176 2.51 13.95 2.09
N LEU A 177 1.48 13.32 1.54
CA LEU A 177 0.14 13.45 2.05
C LEU A 177 -0.09 12.33 3.04
N ASN A 178 -0.20 12.73 4.30
CA ASN A 178 -0.73 11.90 5.37
C ASN A 178 -2.24 11.71 5.12
N ILE A 179 -2.58 10.77 4.23
CA ILE A 179 -3.96 10.49 3.84
C ILE A 179 -4.57 9.54 4.87
N ASN A 180 -5.34 10.11 5.80
CA ASN A 180 -6.33 9.35 6.54
C ASN A 180 -7.54 9.13 5.62
N VAL A 181 -7.48 8.07 4.79
CA VAL A 181 -8.64 7.65 3.99
C VAL A 181 -9.75 7.24 4.97
N PRO A 182 -10.95 7.85 4.91
CA PRO A 182 -12.02 7.48 5.83
C PRO A 182 -12.41 6.01 5.61
N GLN A 183 -12.69 5.32 6.72
CA GLN A 183 -13.19 3.94 6.76
C GLN A 183 -14.43 3.74 5.89
#